data_AF-A0A352VMH5-F1
#
_entry.id   AF-A0A352VMH5-F1
#
_cell.length_a   1.000
_cell.length_b   1.000
_cell.length_c   1.000
_cell.angle_alpha   90.00
_cell.angle_beta   90.00
_cell.angle_gamma   90.00
#
_symmetry.space_group_name_H-M   'P 1'
#
loop_
_entity.id
_entity.type
_entity.pdbx_description
1 polymer ?
#
loop_
_entity_poly.entity_id
_entity_poly.type
_entity_poly.pdbx_seq_one_letter_code
_entity_poly.pdbx_strand_id
1 'polypeptide(L)'
;MNRSSVVTGLLILSTMGLAGLWLGAVRSGAVLDSDRDSLGALARRLADCEPSRPCKHLVYVRSDAMPLSVRGVPEIVEASRALGVPLTILPAHALFEPADETALDALRMALVEAGATVHFPAVVVMDTGAPVGNALVGFKPAEIYESMLGPRLETLEQGAATGGLMATVAPVVGNVPERDVQLLATYPLPSRPGAFFRRAPGTRYISFDLGRVVYLHHLESNERFSAPGQLDFVPSPDGAFFVTPGARYAGLQFYSARQIFRQGTQGNARALDPLVVDETLRDEYPSVGILDREEDGSRVRYRVLTAWREGAQYRDYEFKFDTTGEITDIQSLNRKTAACQDLQLSLPILSKDGREMSARDERTGTTKVFRLGPNGACREVFDSGMQTTKATFNYDGALLAFGSRDGERTRLGDPRPAIYVVDRRTGETTRIPESTSKSLTIPEFVGPDSLLFLVAGSRANDPSELRLVCCVR
;
A
#
# COMPACT_ATOMS: atom_id res chain seq x y z
N MET A 1 -0.34 -72.75 -36.09
CA MET A 1 -0.70 -72.80 -37.52
C MET A 1 -1.68 -71.69 -37.83
N ASN A 2 -1.18 -70.66 -38.54
CA ASN A 2 -1.80 -69.89 -39.62
C ASN A 2 -3.18 -69.19 -39.52
N ARG A 3 -3.13 -67.90 -39.97
CA ARG A 3 -4.08 -67.08 -40.78
C ARG A 3 -4.99 -66.11 -40.00
N SER A 4 -4.75 -64.80 -40.06
CA SER A 4 -4.97 -63.80 -41.15
C SER A 4 -6.43 -63.28 -41.16
N SER A 5 -6.66 -62.04 -40.75
CA SER A 5 -6.74 -60.79 -41.55
C SER A 5 -7.92 -60.75 -42.53
N VAL A 6 -8.81 -59.74 -42.41
CA VAL A 6 -9.34 -58.93 -43.52
C VAL A 6 -9.82 -57.57 -43.00
N VAL A 7 -9.36 -56.53 -43.70
CA VAL A 7 -9.74 -55.12 -43.66
C VAL A 7 -10.98 -54.91 -44.53
N THR A 8 -11.88 -54.00 -44.16
CA THR A 8 -12.78 -53.36 -45.14
C THR A 8 -12.96 -51.90 -44.74
N GLY A 9 -12.53 -51.00 -45.62
CA GLY A 9 -12.75 -49.56 -45.49
C GLY A 9 -14.05 -49.13 -46.15
N LEU A 10 -14.54 -47.94 -45.78
CA LEU A 10 -15.36 -47.13 -46.67
C LEU A 10 -15.10 -45.64 -46.40
N LEU A 11 -14.70 -44.96 -47.48
CA LEU A 11 -14.48 -43.53 -47.61
C LEU A 11 -15.75 -42.96 -48.27
N ILE A 12 -16.42 -41.97 -47.67
CA ILE A 12 -17.37 -41.10 -48.38
C ILE A 12 -17.14 -39.66 -47.93
N LEU A 13 -16.99 -38.80 -48.94
CA LEU A 13 -16.73 -37.37 -48.89
C LEU A 13 -17.92 -36.53 -48.41
N SER A 14 -17.56 -35.43 -47.73
CA SER A 14 -18.12 -34.07 -47.73
C SER A 14 -19.58 -33.81 -48.13
N THR A 15 -20.29 -33.03 -47.31
CA THR A 15 -20.90 -31.76 -47.74
C THR A 15 -21.18 -30.85 -46.53
N MET A 16 -21.21 -29.56 -46.82
CA MET A 16 -21.18 -28.42 -45.90
C MET A 16 -22.42 -28.26 -45.02
N GLY A 17 -22.23 -27.55 -43.91
CA GLY A 17 -23.20 -26.58 -43.41
C GLY A 17 -24.12 -27.06 -42.29
N LEU A 18 -23.79 -26.66 -41.06
CA LEU A 18 -24.69 -26.01 -40.10
C LEU A 18 -23.96 -25.94 -38.75
N ALA A 19 -23.24 -24.82 -38.56
CA ALA A 19 -22.74 -24.43 -37.25
C ALA A 19 -23.94 -23.97 -36.41
N GLY A 20 -24.26 -24.73 -35.37
CA GLY A 20 -25.35 -24.42 -34.47
C GLY A 20 -25.22 -25.20 -33.17
N LEU A 21 -24.73 -24.47 -32.15
CA LEU A 21 -25.10 -24.58 -30.74
C LEU A 21 -24.47 -25.69 -29.87
N TRP A 22 -23.91 -25.21 -28.75
CA TRP A 22 -23.57 -25.88 -27.48
C TRP A 22 -22.12 -26.36 -27.28
N LEU A 23 -21.25 -25.40 -26.99
CA LEU A 23 -20.21 -25.55 -25.97
C LEU A 23 -20.18 -24.25 -25.12
N GLY A 24 -20.65 -24.36 -23.88
CA GLY A 24 -20.55 -23.31 -22.87
C GLY A 24 -19.09 -23.07 -22.51
N ALA A 25 -18.52 -22.02 -23.11
CA ALA A 25 -17.24 -21.48 -22.70
C ALA A 25 -17.45 -20.47 -21.57
N VAL A 26 -16.84 -20.78 -20.43
CA VAL A 26 -16.52 -19.84 -19.35
C VAL A 26 -15.85 -18.61 -19.95
N ARG A 27 -16.55 -17.47 -20.00
CA ARG A 27 -15.96 -16.18 -20.42
C ARG A 27 -15.14 -15.60 -19.27
N SER A 28 -13.85 -15.94 -19.32
CA SER A 28 -12.68 -15.04 -19.30
C SER A 28 -12.90 -13.61 -18.77
N GLY A 29 -12.03 -13.24 -17.81
CA GLY A 29 -11.93 -11.93 -17.19
C GLY A 29 -11.73 -10.76 -18.16
N ALA A 30 -12.05 -9.58 -17.65
CA ALA A 30 -11.90 -8.32 -18.35
C ALA A 30 -10.47 -8.16 -18.90
N VAL A 31 -10.33 -8.29 -20.22
CA VAL A 31 -9.18 -7.79 -20.95
C VAL A 31 -9.28 -6.27 -20.87
N LEU A 32 -8.29 -5.65 -20.22
CA LEU A 32 -8.08 -4.21 -20.21
C LEU A 32 -7.85 -3.77 -21.66
N ASP A 33 -8.72 -2.89 -22.15
CA ASP A 33 -8.61 -2.31 -23.49
C ASP A 33 -7.62 -1.14 -23.41
N SER A 34 -6.36 -1.37 -23.81
CA SER A 34 -5.24 -0.43 -23.58
C SER A 34 -5.47 0.97 -24.13
N ASP A 35 -6.31 1.10 -25.17
CA ASP A 35 -6.66 2.38 -25.77
C ASP A 35 -7.73 3.15 -24.98
N ARG A 36 -8.52 2.48 -24.14
CA ARG A 36 -9.53 3.09 -23.27
C ARG A 36 -8.98 3.57 -21.93
N ASP A 37 -7.83 3.02 -21.53
CA ASP A 37 -7.22 3.14 -20.21
C ASP A 37 -5.90 3.94 -20.27
N SER A 38 -5.88 5.00 -21.09
CA SER A 38 -4.73 5.90 -21.27
C SER A 38 -5.03 7.34 -20.86
N LEU A 39 -3.98 8.12 -20.60
CA LEU A 39 -4.10 9.55 -20.30
C LEU A 39 -4.74 10.32 -21.47
N GLY A 40 -4.40 9.96 -22.71
CA GLY A 40 -5.02 10.53 -23.91
C GLY A 40 -6.50 10.19 -24.06
N ALA A 41 -6.91 8.97 -23.67
CA ALA A 41 -8.32 8.59 -23.66
C ALA A 41 -9.11 9.33 -22.58
N LEU A 42 -8.52 9.51 -21.40
CA LEU A 42 -9.09 10.35 -20.35
C LEU A 42 -9.28 11.79 -20.85
N ALA A 43 -8.23 12.39 -21.43
CA ALA A 43 -8.29 13.76 -21.94
C ALA A 43 -9.38 13.95 -23.00
N ARG A 44 -9.54 12.99 -23.94
CA ARG A 44 -10.63 13.02 -24.93
C ARG A 44 -12.01 13.00 -24.27
N ARG A 45 -12.24 12.12 -23.29
CA ARG A 45 -13.51 12.05 -22.57
C ARG A 45 -13.81 13.34 -21.79
N LEU A 46 -12.78 13.95 -21.20
CA LEU A 46 -12.92 15.22 -20.48
C LEU A 46 -13.11 16.41 -21.43
N ALA A 47 -12.61 16.34 -22.68
CA ALA A 47 -12.82 17.38 -23.68
C ALA A 47 -14.26 17.42 -24.22
N ASP A 48 -14.97 16.28 -24.16
CA ASP A 48 -16.39 16.19 -24.53
C ASP A 48 -17.32 16.82 -23.48
N CYS A 49 -16.78 17.28 -22.34
CA CYS A 49 -17.52 17.96 -21.29
C CYS A 49 -17.91 19.39 -21.72
N GLU A 50 -19.19 19.72 -21.72
CA GLU A 50 -19.65 21.11 -21.86
C GLU A 50 -19.28 21.93 -20.62
N PRO A 51 -18.63 23.10 -20.75
CA PRO A 51 -18.24 23.93 -19.60
C PRO A 51 -19.42 24.41 -18.73
N SER A 52 -20.64 24.38 -19.27
CA SER A 52 -21.87 24.87 -18.62
C SER A 52 -22.61 23.80 -17.81
N ARG A 53 -22.10 22.56 -17.75
CA ARG A 53 -22.70 21.46 -16.99
C ARG A 53 -21.65 20.72 -16.15
N PRO A 54 -21.98 20.28 -14.93
CA PRO A 54 -21.10 19.41 -14.15
C PRO A 54 -20.73 18.18 -14.99
N CYS A 55 -19.43 17.93 -15.13
CA CYS A 55 -18.91 16.82 -15.92
C CYS A 55 -18.04 15.95 -15.03
N LYS A 56 -18.73 15.13 -14.23
CA LYS A 56 -18.13 14.28 -13.22
C LYS A 56 -17.47 13.08 -13.87
N HIS A 57 -16.25 12.77 -13.44
CA HIS A 57 -15.53 11.58 -13.88
C HIS A 57 -14.68 11.02 -12.74
N LEU A 58 -14.60 9.70 -12.61
CA LEU A 58 -13.70 9.04 -11.68
C LEU A 58 -12.46 8.54 -12.41
N VAL A 59 -11.28 8.79 -11.83
CA VAL A 59 -10.01 8.25 -12.31
C VAL A 59 -9.44 7.32 -11.25
N TYR A 60 -9.42 6.03 -11.54
CA TYR A 60 -8.80 5.02 -10.67
C TYR A 60 -7.38 4.71 -11.17
N VAL A 61 -6.38 5.05 -10.36
CA VAL A 61 -4.97 4.82 -10.68
C VAL A 61 -4.53 3.45 -10.17
N ARG A 62 -4.21 2.55 -11.11
CA ARG A 62 -3.86 1.15 -10.87
C ARG A 62 -2.36 0.91 -10.96
N SER A 63 -1.79 0.20 -9.99
CA SER A 63 -0.42 -0.32 -10.07
C SER A 63 -0.42 -1.84 -10.04
N ASP A 64 0.11 -2.48 -11.09
CA ASP A 64 0.23 -3.94 -11.16
C ASP A 64 1.26 -4.50 -10.18
N ALA A 65 2.16 -3.66 -9.69
CA ALA A 65 3.11 -3.99 -8.63
C ALA A 65 2.46 -4.01 -7.23
N MET A 66 1.20 -3.61 -7.10
CA MET A 66 0.45 -3.66 -5.84
C MET A 66 -0.76 -4.58 -5.98
N PRO A 67 -0.73 -5.81 -5.41
CA PRO A 67 -1.83 -6.76 -5.53
C PRO A 67 -3.20 -6.18 -5.16
N LEU A 68 -3.23 -5.29 -4.16
CA LEU A 68 -4.46 -4.65 -3.66
C LEU A 68 -5.04 -3.63 -4.67
N SER A 69 -4.17 -2.99 -5.45
CA SER A 69 -4.56 -2.05 -6.50
C SER A 69 -5.22 -2.78 -7.67
N VAL A 70 -4.77 -3.99 -7.99
CA VAL A 70 -5.43 -4.85 -8.98
C VAL A 70 -6.75 -5.39 -8.44
N ARG A 71 -6.78 -5.87 -7.18
CA ARG A 71 -7.99 -6.40 -6.54
C ARG A 71 -9.11 -5.36 -6.42
N GLY A 72 -8.80 -4.06 -6.35
CA GLY A 72 -9.79 -2.99 -6.19
C GLY A 72 -10.51 -2.55 -7.46
N VAL A 73 -10.08 -3.02 -8.63
CA VAL A 73 -10.72 -2.69 -9.91
C VAL A 73 -12.22 -3.07 -9.94
N PRO A 74 -12.64 -4.30 -9.60
CA PRO A 74 -14.06 -4.63 -9.56
C PRO A 74 -14.85 -3.76 -8.58
N GLU A 75 -14.29 -3.47 -7.39
CA GLU A 75 -14.94 -2.67 -6.35
C GLU A 75 -15.23 -1.23 -6.81
N ILE A 76 -14.26 -0.56 -7.45
CA ILE A 76 -14.48 0.80 -7.96
C ILE A 76 -15.41 0.82 -9.17
N VAL A 77 -15.42 -0.24 -9.99
CA VAL A 77 -16.35 -0.36 -11.12
C VAL A 77 -17.79 -0.49 -10.61
N GLU A 78 -18.00 -1.26 -9.55
CA GLU A 78 -19.29 -1.39 -8.89
C GLU A 78 -19.74 -0.05 -8.30
N ALA A 79 -18.89 0.60 -7.49
CA ALA A 79 -19.18 1.90 -6.90
C ALA A 79 -19.46 2.99 -7.95
N SER A 80 -18.68 3.03 -9.03
CA SER A 80 -18.88 3.95 -10.16
C SER A 80 -20.26 3.78 -10.81
N ARG A 81 -20.73 2.53 -10.97
CA ARG A 81 -22.06 2.25 -11.52
C ARG A 81 -23.16 2.68 -10.56
N ALA A 82 -23.02 2.40 -9.27
CA ALA A 82 -23.97 2.79 -8.24
C ALA A 82 -24.12 4.32 -8.15
N LEU A 83 -23.00 5.04 -8.26
CA LEU A 83 -22.95 6.51 -8.27
C LEU A 83 -23.37 7.14 -9.60
N GLY A 84 -23.50 6.34 -10.67
CA GLY A 84 -23.82 6.85 -12.01
C GLY A 84 -22.72 7.74 -12.62
N VAL A 85 -21.46 7.59 -12.20
CA VAL A 85 -20.33 8.43 -12.66
C VAL A 85 -19.40 7.61 -13.56
N PRO A 86 -19.05 8.10 -14.76
CA PRO A 86 -18.08 7.44 -15.62
C PRO A 86 -16.72 7.20 -14.96
N LEU A 87 -16.07 6.10 -15.31
CA LEU A 87 -14.78 5.68 -14.74
C LEU A 87 -13.73 5.49 -15.84
N THR A 88 -12.49 5.93 -15.56
CA THR A 88 -11.28 5.54 -16.29
C THR A 88 -10.32 4.84 -15.34
N ILE A 89 -9.78 3.70 -15.76
CA ILE A 89 -8.71 3.01 -15.05
C ILE A 89 -7.40 3.43 -15.70
N LEU A 90 -6.54 4.14 -14.98
CA LEU A 90 -5.28 4.65 -15.49
C LEU A 90 -4.12 3.85 -14.89
N PRO A 91 -3.16 3.33 -15.68
CA PRO A 91 -1.99 2.69 -15.10
C PRO A 91 -1.05 3.73 -14.46
N ALA A 92 -0.56 3.43 -13.26
CA ALA A 92 0.26 4.35 -12.45
C ALA A 92 1.52 4.86 -13.17
N HIS A 93 2.10 4.06 -14.06
CA HIS A 93 3.29 4.46 -14.83
C HIS A 93 3.04 5.68 -15.72
N ALA A 94 1.79 5.92 -16.13
CA ALA A 94 1.41 7.09 -16.93
C ALA A 94 1.56 8.42 -16.16
N LEU A 95 1.76 8.39 -14.84
CA LEU A 95 1.90 9.59 -14.01
C LEU A 95 3.35 9.97 -13.69
N PHE A 96 4.30 9.05 -13.87
CA PHE A 96 5.70 9.24 -13.46
C PHE A 96 6.59 9.84 -14.55
N GLU A 97 6.28 9.60 -15.82
CA GLU A 97 7.04 10.15 -16.95
C GLU A 97 6.27 11.31 -17.60
N PRO A 98 6.96 12.36 -18.09
CA PRO A 98 6.33 13.46 -18.80
C PRO A 98 5.55 12.98 -20.03
N ALA A 99 4.43 13.62 -20.32
CA ALA A 99 3.72 13.41 -21.59
C ALA A 99 4.27 14.34 -22.68
N ASP A 100 4.32 13.86 -23.92
CA ASP A 100 4.84 14.65 -25.05
C ASP A 100 3.97 15.88 -25.37
N GLU A 101 2.66 15.79 -25.14
CA GLU A 101 1.71 16.88 -25.38
C GLU A 101 1.49 17.71 -24.11
N THR A 102 1.63 19.04 -24.21
CA THR A 102 1.49 19.95 -23.06
C THR A 102 0.17 19.83 -22.31
N ALA A 103 -0.95 19.64 -23.03
CA ALA A 103 -2.26 19.47 -22.40
C ALA A 103 -2.37 18.15 -21.63
N LEU A 104 -1.80 17.07 -22.15
CA LEU A 104 -1.73 15.79 -21.45
C LEU A 104 -0.83 15.90 -20.22
N ASP A 105 0.31 16.58 -20.33
CA ASP A 105 1.22 16.75 -19.21
C ASP A 105 0.61 17.61 -18.10
N ALA A 106 -0.17 18.63 -18.45
CA ALA A 106 -0.95 19.41 -17.49
C ALA A 106 -1.99 18.55 -16.74
N LEU A 107 -2.75 17.71 -17.46
CA LEU A 107 -3.69 16.77 -16.84
C LEU A 107 -2.98 15.76 -15.93
N ARG A 108 -1.84 15.21 -16.40
CA ARG A 108 -0.98 14.32 -15.60
C ARG A 108 -0.58 14.99 -14.30
N MET A 109 -0.07 16.22 -14.38
CA MET A 109 0.37 16.96 -13.20
C MET A 109 -0.77 17.31 -12.26
N ALA A 110 -1.96 17.67 -12.78
CA ALA A 110 -3.13 17.91 -11.94
C ALA A 110 -3.52 16.66 -11.13
N LEU A 111 -3.51 15.47 -11.75
CA LEU A 111 -3.75 14.20 -11.03
C LEU A 111 -2.67 13.94 -9.97
N VAL A 112 -1.41 14.19 -10.31
CA VAL A 112 -0.28 14.05 -9.38
C VAL A 112 -0.41 15.01 -8.19
N GLU A 113 -0.82 16.26 -8.43
CA GLU A 113 -1.05 17.28 -7.40
C GLU A 113 -2.20 16.93 -6.47
N ALA A 114 -3.27 16.34 -7.02
CA ALA A 114 -4.36 15.79 -6.21
C ALA A 114 -3.92 14.61 -5.32
N GLY A 115 -2.70 14.08 -5.49
CA GLY A 115 -2.16 13.00 -4.65
C GLY A 115 -2.28 11.61 -5.25
N ALA A 116 -2.53 11.50 -6.56
CA ALA A 116 -2.73 10.21 -7.22
C ALA A 116 -1.51 9.27 -7.19
N THR A 117 -0.32 9.80 -6.85
CA THR A 117 0.93 9.02 -6.73
C THR A 117 1.37 8.78 -5.28
N VAL A 118 0.60 9.24 -4.29
CA VAL A 118 0.92 9.11 -2.86
C VAL A 118 0.87 7.65 -2.39
N HIS A 119 -0.06 6.86 -2.93
CA HIS A 119 -0.17 5.42 -2.69
C HIS A 119 -1.09 4.82 -3.76
N PHE A 120 -1.00 3.49 -4.00
CA PHE A 120 -1.90 2.80 -4.94
C PHE A 120 -2.79 1.74 -4.26
N PRO A 121 -4.03 1.55 -4.72
CA PRO A 121 -4.70 2.38 -5.72
C PRO A 121 -4.98 3.80 -5.20
N ALA A 122 -5.26 4.71 -6.12
CA ALA A 122 -5.78 6.04 -5.81
C ALA A 122 -7.00 6.33 -6.67
N VAL A 123 -7.97 7.08 -6.14
CA VAL A 123 -9.17 7.52 -6.86
C VAL A 123 -9.26 9.03 -6.84
N VAL A 124 -9.28 9.64 -8.00
CA VAL A 124 -9.45 11.09 -8.17
C VAL A 124 -10.85 11.36 -8.71
N VAL A 125 -11.55 12.30 -8.08
CA VAL A 125 -12.79 12.87 -8.61
C VAL A 125 -12.43 14.02 -9.52
N MET A 126 -12.94 14.01 -10.75
CA MET A 126 -12.78 15.08 -11.72
C MET A 126 -14.12 15.80 -11.92
N ASP A 127 -14.07 17.10 -12.14
CA ASP A 127 -15.19 17.91 -12.63
C ASP A 127 -14.69 18.93 -13.66
N THR A 128 -15.42 19.06 -14.76
CA THR A 128 -15.10 19.99 -15.87
C THR A 128 -13.62 19.97 -16.28
N GLY A 129 -13.03 18.78 -16.34
CA GLY A 129 -11.64 18.55 -16.76
C GLY A 129 -10.56 18.72 -15.67
N ALA A 130 -10.91 19.08 -14.44
CA ALA A 130 -9.96 19.29 -13.34
C ALA A 130 -10.25 18.38 -12.13
N PRO A 131 -9.22 17.97 -11.36
CA PRO A 131 -9.42 17.27 -10.09
C PRO A 131 -10.17 18.13 -9.07
N VAL A 132 -11.03 17.49 -8.29
CA VAL A 132 -11.76 18.11 -7.17
C VAL A 132 -11.23 17.54 -5.86
N GLY A 133 -10.43 18.35 -5.16
CA GLY A 133 -9.85 18.00 -3.88
C GLY A 133 -8.82 16.87 -3.94
N ASN A 134 -8.59 16.24 -2.80
CA ASN A 134 -7.57 15.20 -2.65
C ASN A 134 -8.04 13.84 -3.20
N ALA A 135 -7.12 13.09 -3.79
CA ALA A 135 -7.29 11.69 -4.12
C ALA A 135 -7.63 10.87 -2.87
N LEU A 136 -8.54 9.90 -3.03
CA LEU A 136 -8.74 8.83 -2.06
C LEU A 136 -7.67 7.77 -2.27
N VAL A 137 -6.99 7.29 -1.24
CA VAL A 137 -5.85 6.38 -1.42
C VAL A 137 -6.01 5.05 -0.68
N GLY A 138 -5.40 4.00 -1.22
CA GLY A 138 -5.56 2.63 -0.74
C GLY A 138 -6.90 2.03 -1.17
N PHE A 139 -6.93 0.69 -1.29
CA PHE A 139 -8.17 0.01 -1.70
C PHE A 139 -9.24 0.18 -0.63
N LYS A 140 -10.49 0.18 -1.09
CA LYS A 140 -11.71 0.17 -0.30
C LYS A 140 -12.70 -0.80 -0.98
N PRO A 141 -13.60 -1.44 -0.21
CA PRO A 141 -14.78 -2.11 -0.78
C PRO A 141 -15.68 -1.12 -1.53
N ALA A 142 -16.52 -1.61 -2.44
CA ALA A 142 -17.44 -0.79 -3.22
C ALA A 142 -18.30 0.13 -2.35
N GLU A 143 -18.92 -0.39 -1.30
CA GLU A 143 -19.79 0.35 -0.38
C GLU A 143 -19.04 1.49 0.33
N ILE A 144 -17.75 1.30 0.61
CA ILE A 144 -16.92 2.32 1.24
C ILE A 144 -16.54 3.39 0.22
N TYR A 145 -16.20 3.02 -1.02
CA TYR A 145 -16.01 4.01 -2.09
C TYR A 145 -17.27 4.86 -2.29
N GLU A 146 -18.45 4.23 -2.37
CA GLU A 146 -19.73 4.93 -2.51
C GLU A 146 -19.95 5.93 -1.38
N SER A 147 -19.79 5.51 -0.13
CA SER A 147 -20.00 6.36 1.05
C SER A 147 -19.03 7.56 1.11
N MET A 148 -17.83 7.43 0.52
CA MET A 148 -16.82 8.48 0.53
C MET A 148 -16.89 9.41 -0.69
N LEU A 149 -17.27 8.88 -1.85
CA LEU A 149 -17.35 9.62 -3.12
C LEU A 149 -18.70 10.32 -3.27
N GLY A 150 -19.80 9.69 -2.84
CA GLY A 150 -21.16 10.22 -2.96
C GLY A 150 -21.30 11.66 -2.44
N PRO A 151 -20.96 11.93 -1.17
CA PRO A 151 -21.05 13.29 -0.62
C PRO A 151 -20.19 14.31 -1.37
N ARG A 152 -19.02 13.91 -1.88
CA ARG A 152 -18.16 14.80 -2.70
C ARG A 152 -18.83 15.15 -4.02
N LEU A 153 -19.45 14.16 -4.67
CA LEU A 153 -20.16 14.33 -5.93
C LEU A 153 -21.44 15.15 -5.77
N GLU A 154 -22.18 14.99 -4.67
CA GLU A 154 -23.36 15.80 -4.33
C GLU A 154 -22.98 17.26 -4.06
N THR A 155 -21.88 17.48 -3.32
CA THR A 155 -21.37 18.85 -3.04
C THR A 155 -21.04 19.59 -4.33
N LEU A 156 -20.53 18.90 -5.36
CA LEU A 156 -20.27 19.51 -6.67
C LEU A 156 -21.54 19.99 -7.37
N GLU A 157 -22.65 19.25 -7.25
CA GLU A 157 -23.94 19.66 -7.81
C GLU A 157 -24.49 20.91 -7.12
N GLN A 158 -24.34 20.98 -5.79
CA GLN A 158 -24.82 22.11 -4.98
C GLN A 158 -23.90 23.33 -5.07
N GLY A 159 -22.58 23.12 -5.15
CA GLY A 159 -21.56 24.15 -5.27
C GLY A 159 -21.61 24.86 -6.63
N ALA A 160 -21.90 24.14 -7.71
CA ALA A 160 -22.18 24.73 -9.02
C ALA A 160 -23.41 25.67 -9.00
N ALA A 161 -24.37 25.44 -8.09
CA ALA A 161 -25.56 26.28 -7.93
C ALA A 161 -25.33 27.51 -7.02
N THR A 162 -24.26 27.55 -6.23
CA THR A 162 -24.07 28.56 -5.17
C THR A 162 -22.71 29.27 -5.16
N GLY A 163 -21.78 28.90 -6.06
CA GLY A 163 -20.44 29.51 -6.15
C GLY A 163 -19.50 29.12 -4.99
N GLY A 164 -19.68 27.94 -4.40
CA GLY A 164 -19.02 27.50 -3.18
C GLY A 164 -17.50 27.25 -3.28
N LEU A 165 -16.81 27.33 -2.13
CA LEU A 165 -15.36 27.08 -1.99
C LEU A 165 -14.96 25.70 -2.54
N MET A 166 -14.01 25.67 -3.48
CA MET A 166 -13.39 24.43 -3.94
C MET A 166 -12.64 23.72 -2.80
N ALA A 167 -12.74 22.39 -2.75
CA ALA A 167 -12.00 21.59 -1.80
C ALA A 167 -10.48 21.83 -1.97
N THR A 168 -9.83 22.35 -0.94
CA THR A 168 -8.39 22.61 -0.94
C THR A 168 -7.62 21.29 -0.97
N VAL A 169 -6.80 21.11 -2.00
CA VAL A 169 -5.82 20.03 -2.09
C VAL A 169 -4.75 20.25 -1.03
N ALA A 170 -4.41 19.21 -0.27
CA ALA A 170 -3.35 19.30 0.75
C ALA A 170 -2.00 19.60 0.07
N PRO A 171 -1.13 20.40 0.68
CA PRO A 171 0.17 20.68 0.08
C PRO A 171 1.07 19.43 0.13
N VAL A 172 2.05 19.39 -0.77
CA VAL A 172 3.22 18.51 -0.62
C VAL A 172 4.27 19.18 0.27
N VAL A 173 5.33 18.46 0.64
CA VAL A 173 6.49 19.08 1.31
C VAL A 173 7.11 20.14 0.37
N GLY A 174 7.16 21.40 0.81
CA GLY A 174 7.84 22.50 0.10
C GLY A 174 9.37 22.43 0.20
N ASN A 175 10.12 23.47 -0.19
CA ASN A 175 11.56 23.48 0.11
C ASN A 175 11.77 23.42 1.61
N VAL A 176 12.42 22.35 2.01
CA VAL A 176 12.92 22.12 3.35
C VAL A 176 14.43 21.88 3.27
N PRO A 177 15.17 22.20 4.33
CA PRO A 177 16.60 21.91 4.35
C PRO A 177 16.86 20.41 4.17
N GLU A 178 17.96 20.09 3.51
CA GLU A 178 18.49 18.74 3.52
C GLU A 178 19.03 18.44 4.93
N ARG A 179 18.73 17.24 5.41
CA ARG A 179 19.22 16.76 6.69
C ARG A 179 20.68 16.37 6.57
N ASP A 180 21.49 16.77 7.54
CA ASP A 180 22.84 16.25 7.68
C ASP A 180 22.76 14.79 8.17
N VAL A 181 23.14 13.85 7.30
CA VAL A 181 23.08 12.42 7.56
C VAL A 181 24.35 11.75 7.06
N GLN A 182 24.75 10.66 7.71
CA GLN A 182 25.83 9.82 7.23
C GLN A 182 25.27 8.61 6.50
N LEU A 183 25.68 8.40 5.24
CA LEU A 183 25.45 7.15 4.53
C LEU A 183 26.29 6.04 5.16
N LEU A 184 25.63 5.04 5.75
CA LEU A 184 26.29 3.91 6.38
C LEU A 184 26.53 2.76 5.39
N ALA A 185 25.56 2.50 4.50
CA ALA A 185 25.64 1.42 3.54
C ALA A 185 24.67 1.61 2.36
N THR A 186 25.05 1.03 1.22
CA THR A 186 24.20 0.83 0.04
C THR A 186 24.16 -0.65 -0.28
N TYR A 187 22.95 -1.21 -0.36
CA TYR A 187 22.71 -2.63 -0.65
C TYR A 187 22.05 -2.76 -2.02
N PRO A 188 22.74 -3.33 -3.02
CA PRO A 188 22.16 -3.51 -4.35
C PRO A 188 21.09 -4.59 -4.33
N LEU A 189 20.00 -4.35 -5.06
CA LEU A 189 18.93 -5.31 -5.31
C LEU A 189 18.85 -5.60 -6.81
N PRO A 190 18.79 -6.88 -7.23
CA PRO A 190 18.78 -7.25 -8.64
C PRO A 190 17.47 -6.89 -9.35
N SER A 191 16.43 -6.54 -8.60
CA SER A 191 15.11 -6.17 -9.11
C SER A 191 14.44 -5.20 -8.14
N ARG A 192 13.36 -4.55 -8.59
CA ARG A 192 12.57 -3.68 -7.74
C ARG A 192 11.66 -4.49 -6.81
N PRO A 193 11.80 -4.39 -5.47
CA PRO A 193 10.85 -5.01 -4.55
C PRO A 193 9.49 -4.30 -4.64
N GLY A 194 8.45 -4.89 -4.03
CA GLY A 194 7.21 -4.16 -3.76
C GLY A 194 7.49 -2.86 -2.99
N ALA A 195 6.53 -1.92 -3.00
CA ALA A 195 6.72 -0.61 -2.35
C ALA A 195 6.81 -0.70 -0.82
N PHE A 196 6.47 -1.86 -0.24
CA PHE A 196 6.52 -2.13 1.18
C PHE A 196 7.59 -3.18 1.47
N PHE A 197 8.55 -2.80 2.30
CA PHE A 197 9.52 -3.71 2.89
C PHE A 197 9.65 -3.39 4.38
N ARG A 198 10.08 -4.37 5.18
CA ARG A 198 10.34 -4.17 6.62
C ARG A 198 11.64 -4.83 7.02
N ARG A 199 12.39 -4.16 7.88
CA ARG A 199 13.56 -4.77 8.51
C ARG A 199 13.11 -5.71 9.61
N ALA A 200 13.55 -6.97 9.57
CA ALA A 200 13.42 -7.89 10.71
C ALA A 200 14.40 -7.48 11.83
N PRO A 201 13.93 -6.97 12.99
CA PRO A 201 14.80 -6.49 14.06
C PRO A 201 15.76 -7.57 14.56
N GLY A 202 16.94 -7.17 15.02
CA GLY A 202 17.98 -8.09 15.48
C GLY A 202 18.68 -8.90 14.38
N THR A 203 18.31 -8.72 13.10
CA THR A 203 18.90 -9.48 12.00
C THR A 203 19.45 -8.60 10.88
N ARG A 204 20.08 -9.24 9.89
CA ARG A 204 20.45 -8.63 8.60
C ARG A 204 19.46 -8.86 7.46
N TYR A 205 18.25 -9.33 7.75
CA TYR A 205 17.21 -9.56 6.75
C TYR A 205 16.18 -8.44 6.62
N ILE A 206 15.70 -8.20 5.41
CA ILE A 206 14.45 -7.47 5.15
C ILE A 206 13.40 -8.44 4.66
N SER A 207 12.13 -8.14 4.93
CA SER A 207 11.00 -8.77 4.28
C SER A 207 10.44 -7.86 3.20
N PHE A 208 10.09 -8.42 2.05
CA PHE A 208 9.30 -7.78 1.01
C PHE A 208 8.53 -8.83 0.22
N ASP A 209 7.49 -8.41 -0.50
CA ASP A 209 6.78 -9.26 -1.44
C ASP A 209 7.14 -8.95 -2.89
N LEU A 210 7.15 -9.99 -3.72
CA LEU A 210 7.29 -9.88 -5.17
C LEU A 210 6.48 -11.01 -5.82
N GLY A 211 5.50 -10.65 -6.65
CA GLY A 211 4.71 -11.64 -7.38
C GLY A 211 3.92 -12.60 -6.48
N ARG A 212 3.37 -12.11 -5.35
CA ARG A 212 2.65 -12.90 -4.33
C ARG A 212 3.52 -13.92 -3.58
N VAL A 213 4.84 -13.73 -3.60
CA VAL A 213 5.77 -14.49 -2.80
C VAL A 213 6.46 -13.53 -1.85
N VAL A 214 6.46 -13.88 -0.57
CA VAL A 214 7.23 -13.17 0.45
C VAL A 214 8.67 -13.69 0.43
N TYR A 215 9.63 -12.77 0.42
CA TYR A 215 11.04 -13.06 0.54
C TYR A 215 11.60 -12.46 1.82
N LEU A 216 12.49 -13.21 2.49
CA LEU A 216 13.47 -12.66 3.40
C LEU A 216 14.82 -12.58 2.69
N HIS A 217 15.40 -11.38 2.67
CA HIS A 217 16.62 -11.09 1.93
C HIS A 217 17.69 -10.49 2.85
N HIS A 218 18.86 -11.12 2.88
CA HIS A 218 19.99 -10.68 3.67
C HIS A 218 20.73 -9.54 2.96
N LEU A 219 20.82 -8.38 3.61
CA LEU A 219 21.33 -7.15 2.99
C LEU A 219 22.81 -7.24 2.58
N GLU A 220 23.64 -7.96 3.33
CA GLU A 220 25.08 -8.03 3.07
C GLU A 220 25.49 -9.22 2.18
N SER A 221 25.01 -10.44 2.48
CA SER A 221 25.38 -11.65 1.73
C SER A 221 24.60 -11.86 0.43
N ASN A 222 23.55 -11.07 0.17
CA ASN A 222 22.61 -11.24 -0.95
C ASN A 222 21.83 -12.57 -0.91
N GLU A 223 21.94 -13.35 0.17
CA GLU A 223 21.16 -14.56 0.39
C GLU A 223 19.67 -14.23 0.46
N ARG A 224 18.82 -15.07 -0.11
CA ARG A 224 17.36 -14.93 0.00
C ARG A 224 16.68 -16.27 0.12
N PHE A 225 15.59 -16.31 0.87
CA PHE A 225 14.69 -17.46 0.91
C PHE A 225 13.22 -17.00 0.98
N SER A 226 12.30 -17.85 0.53
CA SER A 226 10.87 -17.58 0.62
C SER A 226 10.34 -17.85 2.03
N ALA A 227 9.46 -16.98 2.52
CA ALA A 227 8.78 -17.11 3.80
C ALA A 227 7.28 -17.42 3.59
N PRO A 228 6.53 -17.75 4.67
CA PRO A 228 5.08 -17.92 4.61
C PRO A 228 4.34 -16.66 4.16
N GLY A 229 3.06 -16.84 3.81
CA GLY A 229 2.19 -15.76 3.36
C GLY A 229 2.37 -15.38 1.88
N GLN A 230 1.59 -14.39 1.45
CA GLN A 230 1.61 -13.88 0.07
C GLN A 230 1.96 -12.39 -0.02
N LEU A 231 1.81 -11.64 1.08
CA LEU A 231 2.06 -10.21 1.17
C LEU A 231 2.19 -9.77 2.65
N ASP A 232 2.71 -8.57 2.89
CA ASP A 232 2.83 -7.94 4.22
C ASP A 232 3.31 -8.88 5.34
N PHE A 233 4.47 -9.50 5.18
CA PHE A 233 5.10 -10.31 6.23
C PHE A 233 5.85 -9.41 7.20
N VAL A 234 5.12 -8.93 8.21
CA VAL A 234 5.55 -7.85 9.09
C VAL A 234 6.17 -8.42 10.37
N PRO A 235 7.43 -8.08 10.69
CA PRO A 235 8.05 -8.47 11.96
C PRO A 235 7.48 -7.67 13.13
N SER A 236 7.46 -8.28 14.32
CA SER A 236 7.26 -7.56 15.58
C SER A 236 8.44 -6.59 15.84
N PRO A 237 8.26 -5.49 16.58
CA PRO A 237 9.31 -4.49 16.81
C PRO A 237 10.59 -5.03 17.50
N ASP A 238 10.48 -6.14 18.21
CA ASP A 238 11.58 -6.85 18.86
C ASP A 238 12.11 -8.05 18.06
N GLY A 239 11.52 -8.35 16.90
CA GLY A 239 11.94 -9.46 16.04
C GLY A 239 11.59 -10.85 16.56
N ALA A 240 10.68 -10.97 17.53
CA ALA A 240 10.26 -12.26 18.10
C ALA A 240 9.39 -13.09 17.13
N PHE A 241 8.50 -12.43 16.37
CA PHE A 241 7.59 -13.11 15.44
C PHE A 241 7.32 -12.28 14.20
N PHE A 242 6.67 -12.90 13.22
CA PHE A 242 6.09 -12.25 12.06
C PHE A 242 4.58 -12.45 12.03
N VAL A 243 3.88 -11.50 11.44
CA VAL A 243 2.47 -11.62 11.07
C VAL A 243 2.28 -11.42 9.58
N THR A 244 1.31 -12.12 8.99
CA THR A 244 0.89 -11.92 7.60
C THR A 244 -0.58 -12.27 7.45
N PRO A 245 -1.32 -11.59 6.56
CA PRO A 245 -2.70 -11.95 6.27
C PRO A 245 -2.79 -13.33 5.60
N GLY A 246 -3.71 -14.15 6.08
CA GLY A 246 -4.00 -15.45 5.50
C GLY A 246 -4.68 -15.33 4.14
N ALA A 247 -4.35 -16.26 3.24
CA ALA A 247 -4.95 -16.30 1.91
C ALA A 247 -6.49 -16.38 1.98
N ARG A 248 -7.16 -15.68 1.05
CA ARG A 248 -8.64 -15.65 0.96
C ARG A 248 -9.33 -15.27 2.29
N TYR A 249 -8.72 -14.37 3.05
CA TYR A 249 -9.30 -13.84 4.28
C TYR A 249 -9.45 -14.88 5.40
N ALA A 250 -8.54 -15.86 5.44
CA ALA A 250 -8.51 -16.90 6.46
C ALA A 250 -8.18 -16.38 7.88
N GLY A 251 -7.86 -15.10 8.04
CA GLY A 251 -7.45 -14.50 9.30
C GLY A 251 -5.96 -14.14 9.31
N LEU A 252 -5.51 -13.52 10.40
CA LEU A 252 -4.12 -13.10 10.57
C LEU A 252 -3.28 -14.27 11.09
N GLN A 253 -2.17 -14.56 10.43
CA GLN A 253 -1.30 -15.69 10.73
C GLN A 253 -0.03 -15.24 11.44
N PHE A 254 0.36 -15.95 12.50
CA PHE A 254 1.53 -15.64 13.33
C PHE A 254 2.62 -16.70 13.16
N TYR A 255 3.87 -16.29 13.02
CA TYR A 255 5.02 -17.19 12.80
C TYR A 255 6.19 -16.84 13.72
N SER A 256 6.81 -17.84 14.36
CA SER A 256 8.04 -17.63 15.14
C SER A 256 9.17 -17.16 14.22
N ALA A 257 9.78 -16.02 14.51
CA ALA A 257 10.92 -15.52 13.73
C ALA A 257 12.11 -16.48 13.82
N ARG A 258 12.34 -17.07 15.00
CA ARG A 258 13.40 -18.05 15.23
C ARG A 258 13.22 -19.30 14.36
N GLN A 259 11.99 -19.81 14.25
CA GLN A 259 11.70 -20.94 13.37
C GLN A 259 11.88 -20.58 11.89
N ILE A 260 11.42 -19.39 11.49
CA ILE A 260 11.56 -18.87 10.12
C ILE A 260 13.04 -18.83 9.72
N PHE A 261 13.91 -18.23 10.52
CA PHE A 261 15.33 -18.14 10.18
C PHE A 261 16.05 -19.50 10.22
N ARG A 262 15.70 -20.37 11.18
CA ARG A 262 16.27 -21.73 11.27
C ARG A 262 15.94 -22.59 10.06
N GLN A 263 14.71 -22.50 9.55
CA GLN A 263 14.23 -23.27 8.39
C GLN A 263 14.49 -22.57 7.06
N GLY A 264 14.70 -21.25 7.07
CA GLY A 264 14.90 -20.43 5.87
C GLY A 264 16.17 -20.77 5.12
N THR A 265 17.28 -20.91 5.84
CA THR A 265 18.58 -21.32 5.29
C THR A 265 18.55 -22.75 4.72
N GLN A 266 17.54 -23.54 5.08
CA GLN A 266 17.31 -24.90 4.57
C GLN A 266 16.27 -24.95 3.44
N GLY A 267 15.70 -23.80 3.05
CA GLY A 267 14.67 -23.70 2.00
C GLY A 267 13.25 -24.09 2.45
N ASN A 268 13.03 -24.33 3.74
CA ASN A 268 11.78 -24.91 4.26
C ASN A 268 10.84 -23.88 4.89
N ALA A 269 11.29 -22.63 5.11
CA ALA A 269 10.51 -21.63 5.86
C ALA A 269 9.11 -21.38 5.29
N ARG A 270 8.93 -21.42 3.96
CA ARG A 270 7.64 -21.18 3.29
C ARG A 270 6.55 -22.18 3.69
N ALA A 271 6.93 -23.41 4.05
CA ALA A 271 6.00 -24.48 4.39
C ALA A 271 5.68 -24.55 5.89
N LEU A 272 6.19 -23.62 6.70
CA LEU A 272 5.89 -23.59 8.13
C LEU A 272 4.39 -23.31 8.35
N ASP A 273 3.83 -24.03 9.33
CA ASP A 273 2.50 -23.75 9.85
C ASP A 273 2.55 -22.53 10.79
N PRO A 274 1.48 -21.71 10.82
CA PRO A 274 1.38 -20.62 11.78
C PRO A 274 1.25 -21.16 13.21
N LEU A 275 1.83 -20.44 14.17
CA LEU A 275 1.66 -20.71 15.60
C LEU A 275 0.19 -20.52 16.02
N VAL A 276 -0.45 -19.50 15.48
CA VAL A 276 -1.89 -19.23 15.65
C VAL A 276 -2.43 -18.53 14.41
N VAL A 277 -3.71 -18.77 14.14
CA VAL A 277 -4.49 -18.02 13.15
C VAL A 277 -5.61 -17.29 13.88
N ASP A 278 -5.58 -15.96 13.86
CA ASP A 278 -6.72 -15.17 14.34
C ASP A 278 -7.72 -14.99 13.20
N GLU A 279 -8.70 -15.89 13.17
CA GLU A 279 -9.77 -15.90 12.15
C GLU A 279 -10.70 -14.68 12.24
N THR A 280 -10.57 -13.81 13.24
CA THR A 280 -11.42 -12.62 13.40
C THR A 280 -10.76 -11.34 12.86
N LEU A 281 -9.43 -11.27 12.87
CA LEU A 281 -8.64 -10.23 12.19
C LEU A 281 -8.37 -10.66 10.75
N ARG A 282 -9.35 -10.47 9.87
CA ARG A 282 -9.30 -10.91 8.47
C ARG A 282 -8.78 -9.85 7.50
N ASP A 283 -8.39 -8.70 8.02
CA ASP A 283 -7.99 -7.57 7.19
C ASP A 283 -6.51 -7.61 6.80
N GLU A 284 -6.11 -6.77 5.85
CA GLU A 284 -4.71 -6.67 5.40
C GLU A 284 -3.95 -5.54 6.13
N TYR A 285 -2.75 -5.17 5.66
CA TYR A 285 -1.86 -4.15 6.26
C TYR A 285 -1.62 -4.34 7.77
N PRO A 286 -1.05 -5.48 8.20
CA PRO A 286 -0.70 -5.67 9.59
C PRO A 286 0.35 -4.66 10.07
N SER A 287 0.27 -4.29 11.35
CA SER A 287 1.27 -3.52 12.08
C SER A 287 1.29 -3.95 13.54
N VAL A 288 2.47 -3.93 14.17
CA VAL A 288 2.67 -4.50 15.52
C VAL A 288 3.40 -3.48 16.40
N GLY A 289 2.98 -3.38 17.65
CA GLY A 289 3.57 -2.53 18.68
C GLY A 289 3.62 -3.25 20.03
N ILE A 290 4.56 -2.86 20.90
CA ILE A 290 4.79 -3.49 22.20
C ILE A 290 4.19 -2.60 23.30
N LEU A 291 3.12 -3.08 23.95
CA LEU A 291 2.41 -2.32 24.98
C LEU A 291 3.13 -2.37 26.34
N ASP A 292 3.61 -3.56 26.70
CA ASP A 292 4.38 -3.85 27.91
C ASP A 292 5.23 -5.11 27.75
N ARG A 293 6.20 -5.26 28.65
CA ARG A 293 7.10 -6.42 28.77
C ARG A 293 7.42 -6.63 30.24
N GLU A 294 7.39 -7.87 30.70
CA GLU A 294 7.90 -8.23 32.02
C GLU A 294 9.43 -8.11 32.08
N GLU A 295 9.97 -7.77 33.26
CA GLU A 295 11.41 -7.53 33.44
C GLU A 295 12.28 -8.73 33.04
N ASP A 296 11.79 -9.95 33.31
CA ASP A 296 12.48 -11.19 32.94
C ASP A 296 12.28 -11.61 31.48
N GLY A 297 11.47 -10.86 30.72
CA GLY A 297 11.16 -11.13 29.31
C GLY A 297 10.29 -12.36 29.08
N SER A 298 9.81 -13.03 30.14
CA SER A 298 8.98 -14.25 30.02
C SER A 298 7.60 -13.96 29.44
N ARG A 299 7.16 -12.69 29.48
CA ARG A 299 5.86 -12.24 29.00
C ARG A 299 5.94 -10.88 28.33
N VAL A 300 5.28 -10.75 27.18
CA VAL A 300 5.20 -9.50 26.42
C VAL A 300 3.78 -9.32 25.90
N ARG A 301 3.22 -8.12 26.03
CA ARG A 301 1.95 -7.79 25.39
C ARG A 301 2.16 -6.95 24.15
N TYR A 302 1.58 -7.42 23.07
CA TYR A 302 1.62 -6.78 21.77
C TYR A 302 0.24 -6.26 21.41
N ARG A 303 0.19 -5.09 20.76
CA ARG A 303 -0.97 -4.69 19.97
C ARG A 303 -0.70 -5.02 18.51
N VAL A 304 -1.62 -5.73 17.89
CA VAL A 304 -1.59 -6.01 16.46
C VAL A 304 -2.78 -5.32 15.80
N LEU A 305 -2.48 -4.48 14.83
CA LEU A 305 -3.44 -3.75 14.02
C LEU A 305 -3.48 -4.36 12.63
N THR A 306 -4.67 -4.51 12.06
CA THR A 306 -4.91 -4.77 10.64
C THR A 306 -5.86 -3.70 10.14
N ALA A 307 -5.73 -3.28 8.90
CA ALA A 307 -6.60 -2.25 8.36
C ALA A 307 -6.59 -2.26 6.85
N TRP A 308 -7.76 -2.36 6.23
CA TRP A 308 -7.90 -2.12 4.80
C TRP A 308 -9.37 -2.08 4.38
N ARG A 309 -10.10 -3.19 4.59
CA ARG A 309 -11.50 -3.37 4.16
C ARG A 309 -12.48 -2.95 5.24
N GLU A 310 -12.19 -3.33 6.48
CA GLU A 310 -13.10 -3.13 7.61
C GLU A 310 -12.72 -1.87 8.43
N GLY A 311 -11.88 -1.00 7.86
CA GLY A 311 -11.25 0.10 8.58
C GLY A 311 -10.12 -0.38 9.50
N ALA A 312 -9.54 0.53 10.28
CA ALA A 312 -8.50 0.16 11.23
C ALA A 312 -9.08 -0.67 12.37
N GLN A 313 -8.48 -1.82 12.65
CA GLN A 313 -8.89 -2.73 13.72
C GLN A 313 -7.66 -3.20 14.47
N TYR A 314 -7.75 -3.34 15.79
CA TYR A 314 -6.67 -3.91 16.58
C TYR A 314 -7.16 -4.94 17.59
N ARG A 315 -6.20 -5.75 18.04
CA ARG A 315 -6.34 -6.67 19.16
C ARG A 315 -5.01 -6.74 19.91
N ASP A 316 -5.12 -6.94 21.22
CA ASP A 316 -3.99 -7.07 22.12
C ASP A 316 -3.78 -8.56 22.42
N TYR A 317 -2.53 -9.00 22.42
CA TYR A 317 -2.11 -10.36 22.65
C TYR A 317 -1.03 -10.42 23.72
N GLU A 318 -1.09 -11.44 24.56
CA GLU A 318 -0.01 -11.80 25.47
C GLU A 318 0.74 -13.00 24.90
N PHE A 319 2.06 -12.87 24.82
CA PHE A 319 2.95 -13.95 24.41
C PHE A 319 3.77 -14.36 25.61
N LYS A 320 3.96 -15.68 25.78
CA LYS A 320 4.89 -16.22 26.77
C LYS A 320 6.10 -16.84 26.09
N PHE A 321 7.24 -16.66 26.73
CA PHE A 321 8.54 -17.12 26.24
C PHE A 321 9.17 -18.07 27.25
N ASP A 322 9.83 -19.11 26.75
CA ASP A 322 10.70 -19.92 27.60
C ASP A 322 12.06 -19.24 27.83
N THR A 323 12.92 -19.85 28.65
CA THR A 323 14.26 -19.33 28.95
C THR A 323 15.20 -19.29 27.74
N THR A 324 14.82 -19.93 26.63
CA THR A 324 15.57 -19.88 25.37
C THR A 324 15.06 -18.79 24.43
N GLY A 325 13.97 -18.10 24.79
CA GLY A 325 13.31 -17.10 23.96
C GLY A 325 12.37 -17.68 22.90
N GLU A 326 12.00 -18.96 22.99
CA GLU A 326 10.97 -19.54 22.12
C GLU A 326 9.57 -19.19 22.63
N ILE A 327 8.66 -18.93 21.70
CA ILE A 327 7.25 -18.65 22.01
C ILE A 327 6.59 -19.96 22.43
N THR A 328 6.01 -19.98 23.63
CA THR A 328 5.35 -21.17 24.21
C THR A 328 3.84 -21.04 24.25
N ASP A 329 3.31 -19.82 24.29
CA ASP A 329 1.88 -19.54 24.38
C ASP A 329 1.56 -18.19 23.74
N ILE A 330 0.38 -18.09 23.11
CA ILE A 330 -0.16 -16.85 22.54
C ILE A 330 -1.63 -16.77 22.91
N GLN A 331 -2.00 -15.73 23.67
CA GLN A 331 -3.36 -15.52 24.12
C GLN A 331 -3.88 -14.15 23.67
N SER A 332 -5.05 -14.10 23.03
CA SER A 332 -5.74 -12.83 22.81
C SER A 332 -6.33 -12.31 24.12
N LEU A 333 -6.09 -11.05 24.46
CA LEU A 333 -6.51 -10.42 25.71
C LEU A 333 -7.88 -9.75 25.62
N ASN A 334 -8.26 -9.31 24.43
CA ASN A 334 -9.51 -8.60 24.18
C ASN A 334 -10.18 -9.09 22.89
N ARG A 335 -11.44 -8.67 22.70
CA ARG A 335 -12.11 -8.80 21.41
C ARG A 335 -11.48 -7.84 20.41
N LYS A 336 -11.61 -8.19 19.12
CA LYS A 336 -11.31 -7.27 18.02
C LYS A 336 -11.99 -5.92 18.25
N THR A 337 -11.19 -4.86 18.22
CA THR A 337 -11.64 -3.49 18.45
C THR A 337 -11.47 -2.68 17.17
N ALA A 338 -12.55 -2.07 16.69
CA ALA A 338 -12.46 -1.12 15.58
C ALA A 338 -11.94 0.22 16.09
N ALA A 339 -10.90 0.75 15.45
CA ALA A 339 -10.26 2.00 15.81
C ALA A 339 -10.78 3.15 14.93
N CYS A 340 -10.96 4.31 15.55
CA CYS A 340 -11.25 5.56 14.87
C CYS A 340 -12.49 5.50 13.96
N GLN A 341 -13.56 4.82 14.38
CA GLN A 341 -14.75 4.55 13.54
C GLN A 341 -15.42 5.81 12.97
N ASP A 342 -15.30 6.95 13.64
CA ASP A 342 -15.85 8.24 13.20
C ASP A 342 -14.95 8.96 12.18
N LEU A 343 -13.79 8.41 11.85
CA LEU A 343 -12.80 9.00 10.97
C LEU A 343 -12.60 8.16 9.70
N GLN A 344 -12.41 8.85 8.59
CA GLN A 344 -12.06 8.23 7.31
C GLN A 344 -10.54 8.16 7.16
N LEU A 345 -9.96 7.06 7.65
CA LEU A 345 -8.50 6.90 7.70
C LEU A 345 -8.02 5.84 6.71
N SER A 346 -6.86 6.08 6.12
CA SER A 346 -6.15 5.10 5.31
C SER A 346 -4.68 5.01 5.69
N LEU A 347 -4.02 3.97 5.17
CA LEU A 347 -2.57 3.77 5.29
C LEU A 347 -2.04 3.72 6.73
N PRO A 348 -2.73 3.06 7.69
CA PRO A 348 -2.32 3.13 9.08
C PRO A 348 -1.02 2.36 9.33
N ILE A 349 -0.16 2.93 10.17
CA ILE A 349 1.02 2.28 10.73
C ILE A 349 1.00 2.54 12.24
N LEU A 350 1.21 1.49 13.02
CA LEU A 350 1.26 1.56 14.48
C LEU A 350 2.64 2.04 14.93
N SER A 351 2.68 2.83 16.01
CA SER A 351 3.92 3.16 16.71
C SER A 351 4.55 1.91 17.31
N LYS A 352 5.86 1.95 17.55
CA LYS A 352 6.60 0.79 18.09
C LYS A 352 6.10 0.39 19.49
N ASP A 353 5.52 1.32 20.25
CA ASP A 353 4.90 1.08 21.57
C ASP A 353 3.40 0.71 21.51
N GLY A 354 2.80 0.65 20.31
CA GLY A 354 1.40 0.26 20.12
C GLY A 354 0.35 1.28 20.56
N ARG A 355 0.74 2.48 21.02
CA ARG A 355 -0.18 3.46 21.63
C ARG A 355 -0.66 4.53 20.67
N GLU A 356 0.05 4.73 19.57
CA GLU A 356 -0.26 5.71 18.56
C GLU A 356 -0.32 5.05 17.17
N MET A 357 -1.05 5.67 16.27
CA MET A 357 -1.19 5.23 14.89
C MET A 357 -1.05 6.45 13.97
N SER A 358 -0.12 6.39 13.02
CA SER A 358 -0.09 7.35 11.91
C SER A 358 -1.04 6.85 10.84
N ALA A 359 -1.90 7.72 10.32
CA ALA A 359 -2.79 7.41 9.22
C ALA A 359 -3.06 8.67 8.40
N ARG A 360 -3.43 8.49 7.13
CA ARG A 360 -3.87 9.60 6.29
C ARG A 360 -5.36 9.84 6.53
N ASP A 361 -5.73 11.08 6.86
CA ASP A 361 -7.12 11.51 6.93
C ASP A 361 -7.61 11.84 5.51
N GLU A 362 -8.58 11.08 5.03
CA GLU A 362 -9.09 11.20 3.66
C GLU A 362 -9.87 12.49 3.43
N ARG A 363 -10.36 13.14 4.49
CA ARG A 363 -11.06 14.43 4.40
C ARG A 363 -10.09 15.57 4.13
N THR A 364 -8.96 15.60 4.84
CA THR A 364 -7.96 16.68 4.74
C THR A 364 -6.88 16.37 3.71
N GLY A 365 -6.64 15.08 3.43
CA GLY A 365 -5.56 14.61 2.56
C GLY A 365 -4.19 14.55 3.24
N THR A 366 -4.11 14.87 4.54
CA THR A 366 -2.86 14.97 5.29
C THR A 366 -2.61 13.72 6.14
N THR A 367 -1.35 13.49 6.48
CA THR A 367 -0.96 12.41 7.42
C THR A 367 -0.98 12.93 8.85
N LYS A 368 -1.75 12.26 9.70
CA LYS A 368 -1.95 12.59 11.11
C LYS A 368 -1.52 11.45 12.01
N VAL A 369 -1.29 11.76 13.28
CA VAL A 369 -1.09 10.76 14.33
C VAL A 369 -2.24 10.80 15.30
N PHE A 370 -2.76 9.62 15.62
CA PHE A 370 -3.85 9.41 16.55
C PHE A 370 -3.38 8.57 17.72
N ARG A 371 -3.65 9.03 18.94
CA ARG A 371 -3.53 8.20 20.13
C ARG A 371 -4.71 7.25 20.22
N LEU A 372 -4.42 5.96 20.38
CA LEU A 372 -5.41 4.89 20.46
C LEU A 372 -5.86 4.70 21.92
N GLY A 373 -7.15 4.93 22.17
CA GLY A 373 -7.79 4.63 23.46
C GLY A 373 -8.16 3.15 23.59
N PRO A 374 -8.55 2.69 24.79
CA PRO A 374 -8.85 1.28 25.06
C PRO A 374 -10.08 0.74 24.31
N ASN A 375 -11.04 1.61 23.96
CA ASN A 375 -12.29 1.25 23.27
C ASN A 375 -12.28 1.61 21.78
N GLY A 376 -11.11 1.78 21.16
CA GLY A 376 -11.01 2.20 19.75
C GLY A 376 -11.20 3.69 19.51
N ALA A 377 -11.54 4.48 20.55
CA ALA A 377 -11.57 5.93 20.46
C ALA A 377 -10.19 6.50 20.07
N CYS A 378 -10.17 7.49 19.20
CA CYS A 378 -8.95 8.09 18.69
C CYS A 378 -8.90 9.57 19.01
N ARG A 379 -7.73 10.05 19.44
CA ARG A 379 -7.47 11.48 19.62
C ARG A 379 -6.32 11.88 18.73
N GLU A 380 -6.55 12.85 17.83
CA GLU A 380 -5.47 13.46 17.06
C GLU A 380 -4.46 14.12 18.01
N VAL A 381 -3.17 13.82 17.79
CA VAL A 381 -2.05 14.37 18.58
C VAL A 381 -0.99 15.05 17.73
N PHE A 382 -1.07 14.92 16.40
CA PHE A 382 -0.18 15.57 15.44
C PHE A 382 -0.83 15.56 14.05
N ASP A 383 -0.62 16.62 13.27
CA ASP A 383 -0.96 16.71 11.86
C ASP A 383 0.28 17.21 11.10
N SER A 384 0.72 16.46 10.08
CA SER A 384 1.83 16.91 9.26
C SER A 384 1.46 18.11 8.40
N GLY A 385 0.16 18.33 8.15
CA GLY A 385 -0.33 19.33 7.21
C GLY A 385 -0.03 19.00 5.74
N MET A 386 0.53 17.82 5.45
CA MET A 386 1.10 17.49 4.14
C MET A 386 0.59 16.15 3.61
N GLN A 387 0.50 16.05 2.29
CA GLN A 387 0.30 14.77 1.60
C GLN A 387 1.58 13.93 1.68
N THR A 388 1.50 12.75 2.28
CA THR A 388 2.65 11.85 2.40
C THR A 388 2.25 10.42 2.04
N THR A 389 3.23 9.60 1.65
CA THR A 389 3.07 8.13 1.65
C THR A 389 2.76 7.62 3.06
N LYS A 390 2.67 6.29 3.25
CA LYS A 390 2.67 5.70 4.60
C LYS A 390 3.84 6.29 5.42
N ALA A 391 3.56 6.70 6.65
CA ALA A 391 4.55 7.22 7.58
C ALA A 391 4.93 6.14 8.60
N THR A 392 6.21 6.07 8.96
CA THR A 392 6.73 5.13 9.97
C THR A 392 7.25 5.89 11.18
N PHE A 393 7.08 5.32 12.37
CA PHE A 393 7.61 5.88 13.61
C PHE A 393 9.04 5.41 13.86
N ASN A 394 9.87 6.30 14.38
CA ASN A 394 11.09 5.86 15.06
C ASN A 394 10.75 5.19 16.41
N TYR A 395 11.77 4.73 17.13
CA TYR A 395 11.59 3.86 18.29
C TYR A 395 10.94 4.52 19.51
N ASP A 396 11.15 5.82 19.72
CA ASP A 396 10.49 6.59 20.79
C ASP A 396 9.27 7.39 20.28
N GLY A 397 8.95 7.26 18.99
CA GLY A 397 7.84 7.96 18.34
C GLY A 397 8.06 9.45 18.13
N ALA A 398 9.21 10.04 18.46
CA ALA A 398 9.46 11.47 18.27
C ALA A 398 9.54 11.86 16.79
N LEU A 399 9.99 10.96 15.92
CA LEU A 399 10.18 11.19 14.50
C LEU A 399 9.19 10.38 13.66
N LEU A 400 8.74 10.98 12.55
CA LEU A 400 8.07 10.26 11.47
C LEU A 400 8.90 10.35 10.19
N ALA A 401 9.02 9.24 9.47
CA ALA A 401 9.61 9.23 8.14
C ALA A 401 8.57 8.82 7.10
N PHE A 402 8.57 9.48 5.95
CA PHE A 402 7.63 9.24 4.85
C PHE A 402 8.21 9.71 3.52
N GLY A 403 7.60 9.26 2.42
CA GLY A 403 7.80 9.85 1.10
C GLY A 403 6.85 11.03 0.85
N SER A 404 7.32 12.03 0.12
CA SER A 404 6.49 13.09 -0.49
C SER A 404 7.13 13.52 -1.81
N ARG A 405 6.39 14.17 -2.70
CA ARG A 405 7.00 14.87 -3.83
C ARG A 405 7.89 16.01 -3.35
N ASP A 406 8.85 16.38 -4.18
CA ASP A 406 9.72 17.54 -3.97
C ASP A 406 9.05 18.79 -4.56
N GLY A 407 8.65 19.71 -3.69
CA GLY A 407 7.83 20.87 -4.04
C GLY A 407 8.53 21.97 -4.84
N GLU A 408 9.86 22.02 -4.92
CA GLU A 408 10.55 23.22 -5.44
C GLU A 408 11.71 22.98 -6.42
N ARG A 409 12.04 21.73 -6.77
CA ARG A 409 13.16 21.46 -7.70
C ARG A 409 12.87 21.56 -9.20
N THR A 410 11.62 21.74 -9.61
CA THR A 410 11.27 22.12 -11.00
C THR A 410 10.06 23.04 -10.95
N ARG A 411 9.87 23.94 -11.93
CA ARG A 411 8.68 24.83 -11.99
C ARG A 411 7.33 24.08 -12.06
N LEU A 412 7.36 22.74 -12.10
CA LEU A 412 6.23 21.81 -12.09
C LEU A 412 6.32 20.76 -10.95
N GLY A 413 7.38 20.77 -10.13
CA GLY A 413 7.73 19.69 -9.19
C GLY A 413 8.25 18.41 -9.87
N ASP A 414 9.08 17.63 -9.16
CA ASP A 414 9.37 16.25 -9.56
C ASP A 414 8.22 15.36 -9.06
N PRO A 415 7.48 14.62 -9.92
CA PRO A 415 6.39 13.75 -9.47
C PRO A 415 6.89 12.57 -8.61
N ARG A 416 8.20 12.33 -8.60
CA ARG A 416 8.84 11.24 -7.86
C ARG A 416 8.96 11.56 -6.38
N PRO A 417 8.68 10.59 -5.50
CA PRO A 417 8.83 10.80 -4.07
C PRO A 417 10.31 10.89 -3.67
N ALA A 418 10.62 11.82 -2.78
CA ALA A 418 11.81 11.83 -1.96
C ALA A 418 11.43 11.51 -0.50
N ILE A 419 12.40 11.12 0.31
CA ILE A 419 12.18 10.76 1.71
C ILE A 419 12.38 11.99 2.60
N TYR A 420 11.48 12.16 3.55
CA TYR A 420 11.48 13.23 4.53
C TYR A 420 11.36 12.66 5.94
N VAL A 421 11.88 13.42 6.90
CA VAL A 421 11.73 13.17 8.33
C VAL A 421 11.19 14.42 8.98
N VAL A 422 10.14 14.27 9.79
CA VAL A 422 9.60 15.33 10.65
C VAL A 422 9.85 14.99 12.11
N ASP A 423 10.38 15.96 12.86
CA ASP A 423 10.41 15.90 14.33
C ASP A 423 9.07 16.44 14.85
N ARG A 424 8.28 15.58 15.48
CA ARG A 424 6.94 15.92 15.96
C ARG A 424 6.96 16.89 17.14
N ARG A 425 8.10 17.04 17.82
CA ARG A 425 8.26 17.93 18.98
C ARG A 425 8.46 19.37 18.54
N THR A 426 9.17 19.58 17.43
CA THR A 426 9.48 20.92 16.89
C THR A 426 8.61 21.28 15.69
N GLY A 427 8.05 20.29 15.00
CA GLY A 427 7.37 20.46 13.71
C GLY A 427 8.34 20.57 12.52
N GLU A 428 9.65 20.50 12.77
CA GLU A 428 10.67 20.67 11.73
C GLU A 428 10.67 19.48 10.77
N THR A 429 10.53 19.76 9.48
CA THR A 429 10.62 18.76 8.40
C THR A 429 11.92 18.96 7.65
N THR A 430 12.60 17.85 7.36
CA THR A 430 13.91 17.83 6.67
C THR A 430 13.88 16.78 5.56
N ARG A 431 14.62 17.02 4.48
CA ARG A 431 14.75 16.09 3.35
C ARG A 431 15.96 15.19 3.55
N ILE A 432 15.81 13.88 3.33
CA ILE A 432 16.96 12.98 3.27
C ILE A 432 17.67 13.16 1.92
N PRO A 433 18.98 13.45 1.89
CA PRO A 433 19.72 13.64 0.64
C PRO A 433 19.68 12.37 -0.23
N GLU A 434 19.74 12.58 -1.56
CA GLU A 434 19.77 11.51 -2.57
C GLU A 434 18.68 10.41 -2.42
N SER A 435 17.50 10.79 -1.93
CA SER A 435 16.42 9.85 -1.63
C SER A 435 15.29 9.79 -2.67
N THR A 436 15.41 10.54 -3.77
CA THR A 436 14.40 10.55 -4.84
C THR A 436 14.31 9.18 -5.51
N SER A 437 13.10 8.62 -5.62
CA SER A 437 12.87 7.28 -6.15
C SER A 437 11.98 7.27 -7.40
N LYS A 438 12.24 6.37 -8.35
CA LYS A 438 11.41 6.20 -9.55
C LYS A 438 10.06 5.54 -9.29
N SER A 439 9.80 5.08 -8.07
CA SER A 439 8.52 4.52 -7.67
C SER A 439 8.15 4.94 -6.26
N LEU A 440 6.93 4.60 -5.84
CA LEU A 440 6.56 4.67 -4.44
C LEU A 440 7.56 3.90 -3.58
N THR A 441 7.95 4.51 -2.47
CA THR A 441 8.85 3.94 -1.46
C THR A 441 8.35 4.35 -0.08
N ILE A 442 8.42 3.44 0.88
CA ILE A 442 8.04 3.67 2.28
C ILE A 442 9.30 3.42 3.11
N PRO A 443 9.86 4.44 3.79
CA PRO A 443 11.07 4.26 4.55
C PRO A 443 10.80 3.45 5.84
N GLU A 444 11.84 2.88 6.43
CA GLU A 444 11.77 2.14 7.69
C GLU A 444 12.87 2.57 8.66
N PHE A 445 12.50 2.90 9.89
CA PHE A 445 13.49 3.07 10.96
C PHE A 445 14.04 1.70 11.38
N VAL A 446 15.35 1.54 11.29
CA VAL A 446 16.06 0.30 11.69
C VAL A 446 16.83 0.45 13.00
N GLY A 447 16.84 1.66 13.56
CA GLY A 447 17.35 2.00 14.89
C GLY A 447 16.72 3.32 15.36
N PRO A 448 17.06 3.81 16.57
CA PRO A 448 16.50 5.06 17.10
C PRO A 448 16.76 6.25 16.17
N ASP A 449 17.94 6.27 15.55
CA ASP A 449 18.43 7.36 14.68
C ASP A 449 18.93 6.81 13.33
N SER A 450 18.37 5.70 12.83
CA SER A 450 18.80 5.11 11.55
C SER A 450 17.61 4.79 10.65
N LEU A 451 17.72 5.16 9.38
CA LEU A 451 16.66 5.05 8.39
C LEU A 451 17.13 4.24 7.18
N LEU A 452 16.34 3.25 6.80
CA LEU A 452 16.52 2.45 5.60
C LEU A 452 15.46 2.86 4.57
N PHE A 453 15.86 3.16 3.34
CA PHE A 453 14.94 3.53 2.26
C PHE A 453 15.36 2.95 0.92
N LEU A 454 14.37 2.74 0.05
CA LEU A 454 14.57 2.20 -1.30
C LEU A 454 14.71 3.34 -2.32
N VAL A 455 15.78 3.28 -3.11
CA VAL A 455 15.93 3.99 -4.38
C VAL A 455 15.62 3.00 -5.50
N ALA A 456 14.36 2.94 -5.88
CA ALA A 456 13.87 2.01 -6.88
C ALA A 456 14.29 2.35 -8.32
N GLY A 457 14.51 1.29 -9.11
CA GLY A 457 14.62 1.34 -10.56
C GLY A 457 13.28 1.67 -11.25
N SER A 458 13.36 2.06 -12.52
CA SER A 458 12.19 2.54 -13.28
C SER A 458 11.19 1.42 -13.56
N ARG A 459 11.67 0.23 -13.92
CA ARG A 459 10.87 -0.96 -14.25
C ARG A 459 11.06 -2.06 -13.19
N ALA A 460 10.18 -3.07 -13.22
CA ALA A 460 10.21 -4.17 -12.25
C ALA A 460 11.55 -4.93 -12.22
N ASN A 461 12.19 -5.09 -13.39
CA ASN A 461 13.46 -5.80 -13.55
C ASN A 461 14.68 -4.88 -13.49
N ASP A 462 14.48 -3.58 -13.30
CA ASP A 462 15.60 -2.66 -13.20
C ASP A 462 16.26 -2.82 -11.81
N PRO A 463 17.59 -2.70 -11.73
CA PRO A 463 18.29 -2.69 -10.45
C PRO A 463 17.73 -1.60 -9.52
N SER A 464 17.70 -1.91 -8.22
CA SER A 464 17.32 -0.97 -7.17
C SER A 464 18.36 -0.98 -6.07
N GLU A 465 18.33 0.01 -5.18
CA GLU A 465 19.25 0.08 -4.05
C GLU A 465 18.49 0.36 -2.76
N LEU A 466 18.88 -0.33 -1.68
CA LEU A 466 18.51 0.08 -0.33
C LEU A 466 19.65 0.89 0.28
N ARG A 467 19.34 2.08 0.78
CA ARG A 467 20.31 2.96 1.42
C ARG A 467 20.01 3.05 2.91
N LEU A 468 21.03 2.82 3.73
CA LEU A 468 20.98 2.96 5.17
C LEU A 468 21.74 4.22 5.57
N VAL A 469 21.03 5.14 6.24
CA VAL A 469 21.62 6.36 6.80
C VAL A 469 21.47 6.37 8.33
N CYS A 470 22.39 7.03 9.03
CA CYS A 470 22.25 7.34 10.46
C CYS A 470 21.92 8.82 10.68
N CYS A 471 21.84 9.17 11.97
CA CYS A 471 21.98 10.53 12.43
C CYS A 471 20.80 11.39 11.95
N VAL A 472 19.63 10.75 11.85
CA VAL A 472 18.37 11.36 11.42
C VAL A 472 17.60 12.01 12.57
N ARG A 473 18.22 12.17 13.74
CA ARG A 473 17.65 12.84 14.92
C ARG A 473 18.10 14.29 15.00
#